data_AF-A0A3M9ZB75-F1
#
_entry.id   AF-A0A3M9ZB75-F1
#
_cell.length_a   1.000
_cell.length_b   1.000
_cell.length_c   1.000
_cell.angle_alpha   90.00
_cell.angle_beta   90.00
_cell.angle_gamma   90.00
#
_symmetry.space_group_name_H-M   'P 1'
#
loop_
_entity.id
_entity.type
_entity.pdbx_description
1 polymer ?
#
loop_
_entity_poly.entity_id
_entity_poly.type
_entity_poly.pdbx_seq_one_letter_code
_entity_poly.pdbx_strand_id
1 'polypeptide(L)'
;MISKIERPLHVNSTLSTLLDELGEECEKVLFLLTQLKLANLTDDQKGDILAELTGAVSHLHVHTEDLPELIEDEILSLPDQD
;
A
#
# COMPACT_ATOMS: atom_id res chain seq x y z
N MET A 1 -2.01 5.05 -13.43
CA MET A 1 -1.63 4.07 -14.46
C MET A 1 -0.13 3.86 -14.36
N ILE A 2 0.29 2.94 -13.50
CA ILE A 2 1.66 2.46 -13.47
C ILE A 2 1.79 1.44 -14.62
N SER A 3 2.90 1.51 -15.35
CA SER A 3 3.12 0.86 -16.65
C SER A 3 3.07 -0.67 -16.57
N LYS A 4 2.44 -1.31 -17.57
CA LYS A 4 2.33 -2.76 -17.81
C LYS A 4 3.65 -3.47 -18.17
N ILE A 5 4.75 -3.14 -17.49
CA ILE A 5 5.98 -3.95 -17.54
C ILE A 5 6.48 -4.11 -16.10
N GLU A 6 5.68 -4.79 -15.28
CA GLU A 6 6.12 -5.23 -13.97
C GLU A 6 6.79 -6.59 -14.17
N ARG A 7 8.11 -6.62 -13.99
CA ARG A 7 8.76 -7.90 -13.71
C ARG A 7 8.26 -8.32 -12.32
N PRO A 8 7.71 -9.53 -12.15
CA PRO A 8 7.32 -9.99 -10.83
C PRO A 8 8.52 -9.90 -9.90
N LEU A 9 8.31 -9.32 -8.72
CA LEU A 9 9.31 -9.35 -7.66
C LEU A 9 9.58 -10.82 -7.34
N HIS A 10 10.82 -11.26 -7.49
CA HIS A 10 11.19 -12.65 -7.24
C HIS A 10 11.55 -12.80 -5.76
N VAL A 11 10.53 -12.68 -4.91
CA VAL A 11 10.64 -12.82 -3.45
C VAL A 11 9.78 -13.98 -2.99
N ASN A 12 9.85 -14.36 -1.71
CA ASN A 12 8.97 -15.39 -1.19
C ASN A 12 7.48 -15.03 -1.41
N SER A 13 6.62 -16.04 -1.58
CA SER A 13 5.22 -15.83 -1.97
C SER A 13 4.43 -14.98 -0.97
N THR A 14 4.73 -15.10 0.32
CA THR A 14 4.08 -14.32 1.37
C THR A 14 4.42 -12.85 1.25
N LEU A 15 5.70 -12.51 1.11
CA LEU A 15 6.17 -11.14 0.93
C LEU A 15 5.64 -10.54 -0.37
N SER A 16 5.59 -11.32 -1.46
CA SER A 16 5.01 -10.85 -2.72
C SER A 16 3.54 -10.44 -2.53
N THR A 17 2.72 -11.28 -1.89
CA THR A 17 1.31 -10.96 -1.64
C THR A 17 1.15 -9.74 -0.73
N LEU A 18 1.94 -9.63 0.34
CA LEU A 18 1.88 -8.48 1.24
C LEU A 18 2.30 -7.17 0.55
N LEU A 19 3.27 -7.21 -0.36
CA LEU A 19 3.67 -6.04 -1.14
C LEU A 19 2.59 -5.62 -2.15
N ASP A 20 1.91 -6.58 -2.77
CA ASP A 20 0.76 -6.31 -3.64
C ASP A 20 -0.38 -5.64 -2.84
N GLU A 21 -0.76 -6.22 -1.70
CA GLU A 21 -1.79 -5.67 -0.79
C GLU A 21 -1.42 -4.27 -0.27
N LEU A 22 -0.16 -4.07 0.13
CA LEU A 22 0.35 -2.76 0.55
C LEU A 22 0.22 -1.74 -0.59
N GLY A 23 0.53 -2.16 -1.83
CA GLY A 23 0.39 -1.34 -3.02
C GLY A 23 -1.05 -0.89 -3.23
N GLU A 24 -2.00 -1.82 -3.18
CA GLU A 24 -3.44 -1.54 -3.32
C GLU A 24 -3.94 -0.55 -2.26
N GLU A 25 -3.58 -0.74 -0.98
CA GLU A 25 -3.98 0.17 0.09
C GLU A 25 -3.31 1.55 -0.02
N CYS A 26 -2.05 1.61 -0.49
CA CYS A 26 -1.38 2.89 -0.78
C CYS A 26 -2.09 3.67 -1.90
N GLU A 27 -2.50 2.98 -2.97
CA GLU A 27 -3.28 3.60 -4.06
C GLU A 27 -4.62 4.13 -3.55
N LYS A 28 -5.30 3.38 -2.70
CA LYS A 28 -6.56 3.80 -2.08
C LYS A 28 -6.39 5.05 -1.21
N VAL A 29 -5.36 5.10 -0.37
CA VAL A 29 -5.05 6.30 0.43
C VAL A 29 -4.79 7.50 -0.46
N LEU A 30 -3.97 7.34 -1.51
CA LEU A 30 -3.68 8.43 -2.44
C LEU A 30 -4.94 8.93 -3.17
N PHE A 31 -5.82 8.00 -3.57
CA PHE A 31 -7.10 8.32 -4.16
C PHE A 31 -7.97 9.16 -3.22
N LEU A 32 -8.16 8.72 -1.97
CA LEU A 32 -8.98 9.42 -0.98
C LEU A 32 -8.42 10.81 -0.63
N LEU A 33 -7.10 10.93 -0.48
CA LEU A 33 -6.43 12.22 -0.29
C LEU A 33 -6.61 13.16 -1.49
N THR A 34 -6.73 12.61 -2.70
CA THR A 34 -7.01 13.39 -3.90
C THR A 34 -8.47 13.85 -3.93
N GLN A 35 -9.41 12.98 -3.53
CA GLN A 35 -10.82 13.33 -3.39
C GLN A 35 -11.03 14.46 -2.37
N LEU A 36 -10.32 14.46 -1.25
CA LEU A 36 -10.37 15.54 -0.24
C LEU A 36 -9.93 16.91 -0.78
N LYS A 37 -9.21 16.96 -1.91
CA LYS A 37 -8.76 18.21 -2.55
C LYS A 37 -9.79 18.78 -3.52
N LEU A 38 -10.87 18.06 -3.82
CA LEU A 38 -11.91 18.56 -4.72
C LEU A 38 -12.61 19.78 -4.11
N ALA A 39 -12.87 20.78 -4.96
CA ALA A 39 -13.69 21.91 -4.57
C ALA A 39 -15.17 21.48 -4.42
N ASN A 40 -15.86 22.06 -3.45
CA ASN A 40 -17.31 21.89 -3.22
C ASN A 40 -17.78 20.51 -2.71
N LEU A 41 -16.97 19.82 -1.91
CA LEU A 41 -17.47 18.67 -1.14
C LEU A 41 -18.55 19.14 -0.15
N THR A 42 -19.65 18.41 -0.07
CA THR A 42 -20.59 18.56 1.05
C THR A 42 -19.97 17.98 2.33
N ASP A 43 -20.50 18.38 3.49
CA ASP A 43 -20.01 17.84 4.78
C ASP A 43 -20.20 16.32 4.87
N ASP A 44 -21.30 15.79 4.31
CA ASP A 44 -21.55 14.34 4.25
C ASP A 44 -20.49 13.63 3.39
N GLN A 45 -20.21 14.13 2.18
CA GLN A 45 -19.17 13.56 1.31
C GLN A 45 -17.79 13.60 1.96
N LYS A 46 -17.48 14.71 2.65
CA LYS A 46 -16.25 14.85 3.40
C LYS A 46 -16.18 13.83 4.55
N GLY A 47 -17.29 13.61 5.25
CA GLY A 47 -17.41 12.61 6.31
C GLY A 47 -17.14 11.20 5.80
N ASP A 48 -17.77 10.82 4.69
CA ASP A 48 -17.59 9.51 4.06
C ASP A 48 -16.14 9.27 3.63
N ILE A 49 -15.51 10.25 2.97
CA ILE A 49 -14.11 10.15 2.54
C ILE A 49 -13.17 10.01 3.75
N LEU A 50 -13.42 10.74 4.85
CA LEU A 50 -12.61 10.64 6.06
C LEU A 50 -12.80 9.30 6.79
N ALA A 51 -14.00 8.75 6.79
CA ALA A 51 -14.27 7.43 7.35
C ALA A 51 -13.53 6.34 6.56
N GLU A 52 -13.60 6.37 5.23
CA GLU A 52 -12.86 5.44 4.37
C GLU A 52 -11.34 5.59 4.52
N LEU A 53 -10.84 6.84 4.61
CA LEU A 53 -9.42 7.11 4.80
C LEU A 53 -8.93 6.55 6.14
N THR A 54 -9.74 6.65 7.19
CA THR A 54 -9.42 6.07 8.50
C THR A 54 -9.26 4.55 8.41
N GLY A 55 -10.14 3.88 7.65
CA GLY A 55 -10.03 2.44 7.38
C GLY A 55 -8.75 2.09 6.61
N ALA A 56 -8.48 2.81 5.51
CA ALA A 56 -7.30 2.56 4.68
C ALA A 56 -5.98 2.81 5.45
N VAL A 57 -5.91 3.84 6.29
CA VAL A 57 -4.74 4.08 7.17
C VAL A 57 -4.58 2.98 8.20
N SER A 58 -5.69 2.44 8.75
CA SER A 58 -5.65 1.32 9.68
C SER A 58 -5.17 0.03 8.99
N HIS A 59 -5.61 -0.23 7.76
CA HIS A 59 -5.12 -1.36 6.97
C HIS A 59 -3.63 -1.22 6.65
N LEU A 60 -3.18 -0.03 6.23
CA LEU A 60 -1.75 0.24 6.03
C LEU A 60 -0.95 -0.05 7.29
N HIS A 61 -1.43 0.40 8.45
CA HIS A 61 -0.74 0.14 9.71
C HIS A 61 -0.53 -1.36 9.94
N VAL A 62 -1.59 -2.16 9.78
CA VAL A 62 -1.55 -3.62 9.91
C VAL A 62 -0.61 -4.26 8.87
N HIS A 63 -0.70 -3.88 7.59
CA HIS A 63 0.18 -4.41 6.56
C HIS A 63 1.66 -4.07 6.79
N THR A 64 1.96 -2.98 7.49
CA THR A 64 3.33 -2.54 7.76
C THR A 64 3.91 -3.01 9.09
N GLU A 65 3.15 -3.74 9.92
CA GLU A 65 3.59 -4.13 11.27
C GLU A 65 4.81 -5.06 11.22
N ASP A 66 4.71 -6.19 10.51
CA ASP A 66 5.78 -7.19 10.40
C ASP A 66 6.55 -7.12 9.06
N LEU A 67 6.10 -6.27 8.14
CA LEU A 67 6.66 -6.19 6.79
C LEU A 67 8.16 -5.82 6.75
N PRO A 68 8.68 -4.91 7.61
CA PRO A 68 10.11 -4.61 7.62
C PRO A 68 10.99 -5.83 7.89
N GLU A 69 10.57 -6.73 8.79
CA GLU A 69 11.31 -7.94 9.11
C GLU A 69 11.28 -8.94 7.95
N LEU A 70 10.12 -9.09 7.29
CA LEU A 70 10.02 -9.92 6.09
C LEU A 70 10.88 -9.41 4.94
N ILE A 71 10.99 -8.09 4.79
CA ILE A 71 11.89 -7.46 3.82
C ILE A 71 13.36 -7.71 4.19
N GLU A 72 13.72 -7.61 5.47
CA GLU A 72 15.07 -7.90 5.95
C GLU A 72 15.46 -9.36 5.70
N ASP A 73 14.59 -10.31 6.05
CA ASP A 73 14.78 -11.74 5.79
C ASP A 73 14.99 -12.02 4.29
N GLU A 74 14.20 -11.39 3.43
CA GLU A 74 14.35 -11.51 1.99
C GLU A 74 15.69 -10.95 1.52
N ILE A 75 16.12 -9.77 2.00
CA ILE A 75 17.42 -9.17 1.68
C ILE A 75 18.57 -10.11 2.08
N LEU A 76 18.51 -10.70 3.27
CA LEU A 76 19.51 -11.64 3.76
C LEU A 76 19.55 -12.96 2.97
N SER A 77 18.47 -13.30 2.28
CA SER A 77 18.38 -14.49 1.42
C SER A 77 18.94 -14.27 0.01
N LEU A 78 19.17 -13.02 -0.39
CA LEU A 78 19.71 -12.71 -1.71
C LEU A 78 21.16 -13.23 -1.82
N PRO A 79 21.55 -13.78 -2.98
CA PRO A 79 22.93 -14.21 -3.19
C PRO A 79 23.86 -12.99 -3.16
N ASP A 80 25.00 -13.14 -2.50
CA ASP A 80 26.09 -12.17 -2.61
C ASP A 80 26.48 -12.03 -4.09
N GLN A 81 26.54 -10.80 -4.58
CA GLN A 81 27.03 -10.54 -5.93
C GLN A 81 28.56 -10.71 -5.94
N ASP A 82 29.02 -11.89 -6.34
CA ASP A 82 30.43 -12.16 -6.69
C ASP A 82 30.92 -11.29 -7.88
#